data_AF-A0A2G2FFM8-F1
#
_entry.id   AF-A0A2G2FFM8-F1
#
_cell.length_a   1.000
_cell.length_b   1.000
_cell.length_c   1.000
_cell.angle_alpha   90.00
_cell.angle_beta   90.00
_cell.angle_gamma   90.00
#
_symmetry.space_group_name_H-M   'P 1'
#
loop_
_entity.id
_entity.type
_entity.pdbx_description
1 polymer ?
#
loop_
_entity_poly.entity_id
_entity_poly.type
_entity_poly.pdbx_seq_one_letter_code
_entity_poly.pdbx_strand_id
1 'polypeptide(L)'
;MMFLSIPGTLRMILIIIAVFVIIRFLGRVFMAKRNIDEERRYNQNSENFRKEKERSEREKGKTKVMNKGYTDAEDVDFEEIKD
;
A
#
# COMPACT_ATOMS: atom_id res chain seq x y z
N MET A 1 -8.76 8.48 -56.73
CA MET A 1 -8.39 7.41 -55.78
C MET A 1 -7.76 7.90 -54.48
N MET A 2 -7.26 9.14 -54.38
CA MET A 2 -6.64 9.66 -53.14
C MET A 2 -7.64 10.03 -52.03
N PHE A 3 -8.85 10.46 -52.38
CA PHE A 3 -9.88 10.91 -51.42
C PHE A 3 -10.49 9.82 -50.54
N LEU A 4 -10.37 8.54 -50.93
CA LEU A 4 -10.86 7.40 -50.15
C LEU A 4 -9.90 6.99 -49.02
N SER A 5 -8.61 7.37 -49.09
CA SER A 5 -7.60 7.03 -48.09
C SER A 5 -7.58 8.00 -46.91
N ILE A 6 -7.86 9.28 -47.15
CA ILE A 6 -7.86 10.36 -46.14
C ILE A 6 -8.79 10.08 -44.94
N PRO A 7 -10.07 9.71 -45.12
CA PRO A 7 -10.96 9.45 -43.98
C PRO A 7 -10.54 8.22 -43.17
N GLY A 8 -9.97 7.20 -43.81
CA GLY A 8 -9.46 6.01 -43.13
C GLY A 8 -8.29 6.32 -42.21
N THR A 9 -7.32 7.10 -42.70
CA THR A 9 -6.15 7.52 -41.92
C THR A 9 -6.54 8.44 -40.76
N LEU A 10 -7.45 9.40 -40.97
CA LEU A 10 -7.96 10.27 -39.91
C LEU A 10 -8.66 9.48 -38.80
N ARG A 11 -9.53 8.52 -39.17
CA ARG A 11 -10.20 7.65 -38.19
C ARG A 11 -9.21 6.86 -37.37
N MET A 12 -8.15 6.33 -37.99
CA MET A 12 -7.09 5.59 -37.30
C MET A 12 -6.36 6.47 -36.28
N ILE A 13 -5.99 7.71 -36.66
CA ILE A 13 -5.35 8.67 -35.76
C ILE A 13 -6.26 9.01 -34.57
N LEU A 14 -7.56 9.25 -34.82
CA LEU A 14 -8.52 9.55 -33.77
C LEU A 14 -8.70 8.38 -32.78
N ILE A 15 -8.71 7.14 -33.28
CA ILE A 15 -8.77 5.94 -32.43
C ILE A 15 -7.52 5.85 -31.54
N ILE A 16 -6.33 6.06 -32.10
CA ILE A 16 -5.09 6.05 -31.33
C ILE A 16 -5.13 7.10 -30.22
N ILE A 17 -5.54 8.33 -30.53
CA ILE A 17 -5.68 9.41 -29.55
C ILE A 17 -6.70 9.03 -28.46
N ALA A 18 -7.86 8.49 -28.86
CA ALA A 18 -8.89 8.07 -27.92
C ALA A 18 -8.36 7.01 -26.93
N VAL A 19 -7.64 6.00 -27.42
CA VAL A 19 -7.02 4.96 -26.59
C VAL A 19 -5.99 5.57 -25.63
N PHE A 20 -5.14 6.49 -26.09
CA PHE A 20 -4.18 7.18 -25.23
C PHE A 20 -4.86 7.95 -24.09
N VAL A 21 -5.96 8.63 -24.38
CA VAL A 21 -6.73 9.37 -23.36
C VAL A 21 -7.31 8.42 -22.32
N ILE A 22 -7.88 7.29 -22.75
CA ILE A 22 -8.43 6.27 -21.84
C ILE A 22 -7.34 5.70 -20.93
N ILE A 23 -6.21 5.28 -21.50
CA ILE A 23 -5.08 4.73 -20.72
C ILE A 23 -4.58 5.76 -19.71
N ARG A 24 -4.43 7.03 -20.13
CA ARG A 24 -3.98 8.11 -19.24
C ARG A 24 -4.98 8.38 -18.11
N PHE A 25 -6.27 8.27 -18.38
CA PHE A 25 -7.31 8.41 -17.36
C PHE A 25 -7.24 7.28 -16.34
N LEU A 26 -7.18 6.02 -16.80
CA LEU A 26 -7.05 4.84 -15.93
C LEU A 26 -5.78 4.88 -15.08
N GLY A 27 -4.64 5.29 -15.66
CA GLY A 27 -3.39 5.45 -14.92
C GLY A 27 -3.48 6.45 -13.77
N ARG A 28 -4.15 7.60 -13.98
CA ARG A 28 -4.36 8.60 -12.92
C ARG A 28 -5.27 8.09 -11.81
N VAL A 29 -6.35 7.39 -12.17
CA VAL A 29 -7.27 6.79 -11.19
C VAL A 29 -6.56 5.74 -10.35
N PHE A 30 -5.73 4.89 -10.97
CA PHE A 30 -4.98 3.86 -10.26
C PHE A 30 -3.97 4.47 -9.28
N MET A 31 -3.22 5.50 -9.71
CA MET A 31 -2.30 6.22 -8.82
C MET A 31 -3.03 6.90 -7.66
N ALA A 32 -4.17 7.54 -7.93
CA ALA A 32 -4.97 8.17 -6.88
C ALA A 32 -5.48 7.14 -5.86
N LYS A 33 -5.97 5.99 -6.33
CA LYS A 33 -6.39 4.89 -5.46
C LYS A 33 -5.24 4.39 -4.59
N ARG A 34 -4.06 4.17 -5.19
CA ARG A 34 -2.88 3.68 -4.46
C ARG A 34 -2.44 4.66 -3.38
N ASN A 35 -2.44 5.97 -3.67
CA ASN A 35 -2.10 6.99 -2.68
C ASN A 35 -3.07 7.00 -1.50
N ILE A 36 -4.38 6.84 -1.73
CA ILE A 36 -5.39 6.78 -0.66
C ILE A 36 -5.20 5.53 0.21
N ASP A 37 -4.94 4.38 -0.41
CA ASP A 37 -4.71 3.13 0.31
C ASP A 37 -3.41 3.21 1.13
N GLU A 38 -2.34 3.79 0.57
CA GLU A 38 -1.07 4.04 1.29
C GLU A 38 -1.26 5.01 2.46
N GLU A 39 -2.00 6.10 2.29
CA GLU A 39 -2.31 7.07 3.35
C GLU A 39 -3.09 6.42 4.50
N ARG A 40 -4.09 5.60 4.18
CA ARG A 40 -4.86 4.85 5.20
C ARG A 40 -3.98 3.89 5.99
N ARG A 41 -3.11 3.13 5.32
CA ARG A 41 -2.19 2.20 5.99
C ARG A 41 -1.18 2.94 6.88
N TYR A 42 -0.66 4.06 6.40
CA TYR A 42 0.24 4.90 7.19
C TYR A 42 -0.44 5.45 8.45
N ASN A 43 -1.66 5.98 8.31
CA ASN A 43 -2.43 6.51 9.44
C ASN A 43 -2.75 5.42 10.48
N GLN A 44 -3.14 4.22 10.04
CA GLN A 44 -3.40 3.10 10.95
C GLN A 44 -2.14 2.69 11.74
N ASN A 45 -0.99 2.59 11.07
CA ASN A 45 0.26 2.28 11.76
C ASN A 45 0.68 3.38 12.74
N SER A 46 0.51 4.65 12.36
CA SER A 46 0.85 5.79 13.22
C SER A 46 -0.03 5.85 14.48
N GLU A 47 -1.33 5.58 14.34
CA GLU A 47 -2.24 5.50 15.50
C GLU A 47 -1.89 4.34 16.43
N ASN A 48 -1.57 3.17 15.88
CA ASN A 48 -1.18 2.01 16.68
C ASN A 48 0.13 2.26 17.42
N PHE A 49 1.13 2.82 16.73
CA PHE A 49 2.40 3.21 17.33
C PHE A 49 2.21 4.26 18.44
N ARG A 50 1.34 5.26 18.24
CA ARG A 50 1.04 6.26 19.29
C ARG A 50 0.37 5.61 20.50
N LYS A 51 -0.60 4.72 20.29
CA LYS A 51 -1.26 3.98 21.37
C LYS A 51 -0.28 3.09 22.14
N GLU A 52 0.62 2.41 21.46
CA GLU A 52 1.66 1.58 22.07
C GLU A 52 2.67 2.42 22.84
N LYS A 53 3.10 3.55 22.28
CA LYS A 53 3.98 4.50 22.98
C LYS A 53 3.31 5.05 24.25
N GLU A 54 2.05 5.45 24.18
CA GLU A 54 1.29 5.91 25.35
C GLU A 54 1.10 4.81 26.40
N ARG A 55 0.83 3.57 25.98
CA ARG A 55 0.76 2.41 26.90
C ARG A 55 2.11 2.15 27.56
N SER A 56 3.17 2.10 26.76
CA SER A 56 4.54 1.91 27.23
C SER A 56 4.94 3.00 28.22
N GLU A 57 4.66 4.28 27.93
CA GLU A 57 4.92 5.39 28.86
C GLU A 57 4.12 5.29 30.16
N ARG A 58 2.85 4.86 30.11
CA ARG A 58 2.01 4.63 31.31
C ARG A 58 2.39 3.39 32.12
N GLU A 59 3.02 2.41 31.48
CA GLU A 59 3.50 1.16 32.07
C GLU A 59 4.99 1.24 32.47
N LYS A 60 5.72 2.25 31.99
CA LYS A 60 7.11 2.52 32.34
C LYS A 60 7.21 2.80 33.85
N GLY A 61 7.70 1.81 34.58
CA GLY A 61 7.79 1.83 36.05
C GLY A 61 6.79 0.92 36.77
N LYS A 62 5.82 0.33 36.06
CA LYS A 62 4.95 -0.74 36.59
C LYS A 62 5.60 -2.09 36.27
N THR A 63 6.32 -2.67 37.22
CA THR A 63 6.83 -4.04 37.10
C THR A 63 5.69 -5.04 37.34
N LYS A 64 5.16 -5.62 36.26
CA LYS A 64 4.29 -6.80 36.37
C LYS A 64 5.17 -8.01 36.66
N VAL A 65 5.34 -8.36 37.94
CA VAL A 65 5.95 -9.63 38.32
C VAL A 65 4.99 -10.73 37.88
N MET A 66 5.32 -11.41 36.78
CA MET A 66 4.61 -12.62 36.36
C MET A 66 4.88 -13.67 37.45
N ASN A 67 3.88 -13.93 38.29
CA ASN A 67 3.96 -15.01 39.28
C ASN A 67 4.19 -16.33 38.52
N LYS A 68 5.24 -17.05 38.91
CA LYS A 68 5.65 -18.36 38.40
C LYS A 68 4.45 -19.27 38.15
N GLY A 69 4.01 -19.32 36.90
CA GLY A 69 3.16 -20.34 36.32
C GLY A 69 3.62 -20.47 34.89
N TYR A 70 3.97 -21.69 34.47
CA TYR A 70 4.38 -22.04 33.10
C TYR A 70 3.48 -21.29 32.10
N THR A 71 4.03 -20.24 31.51
CA THR A 71 3.44 -19.60 30.35
C THR A 71 4.37 -20.01 29.24
N ASP A 72 3.87 -20.80 28.28
CA ASP A 72 4.56 -21.11 27.04
C ASP A 72 4.97 -19.77 26.40
N ALA A 73 6.22 -19.38 26.65
CA ALA A 73 6.91 -18.45 25.80
C ALA A 73 7.19 -19.26 24.54
N GLU A 74 6.52 -18.93 23.44
CA GLU A 74 6.83 -19.50 22.13
C GLU A 74 8.32 -19.27 21.87
N ASP A 75 9.10 -20.34 21.98
CA ASP A 75 10.48 -20.39 21.53
C ASP A 75 10.46 -20.11 20.03
N VAL A 76 10.87 -18.90 19.66
CA VAL A 76 11.03 -18.53 18.26
C VAL A 76 12.34 -19.14 17.77
N ASP A 77 12.22 -20.25 17.06
CA ASP A 77 13.34 -20.87 16.35
C ASP A 77 13.84 -19.92 15.26
N PHE A 78 15.02 -19.34 15.46
CA PHE A 78 15.68 -18.51 14.44
C PHE A 78 16.38 -19.43 13.43
N GLU A 79 15.88 -19.47 12.20
CA GLU A 79 16.55 -20.13 11.08
C GLU A 79 17.70 -19.23 10.59
N GLU A 80 18.94 -19.65 10.82
CA GLU A 80 20.14 -18.92 10.46
C GLU A 80 20.35 -18.94 8.93
N ILE A 81 20.28 -17.78 8.28
CA ILE A 81 20.49 -17.65 6.83
C ILE A 81 21.98 -17.85 6.55
N LYS A 82 22.33 -18.88 5.76
CA LYS A 82 23.69 -19.09 5.26
C LYS A 82 23.93 -18.19 4.04
N ASP A 83 25.00 -17.40 4.09
CA ASP A 83 25.55 -16.62 2.98
C ASP A 83 25.91 -17.47 1.75
#